data_AF-A0A3E0H5D2-F1
#
_entry.id   AF-A0A3E0H5D2-F1
#
_cell.length_a   1.000
_cell.length_b   1.000
_cell.length_c   1.000
_cell.angle_alpha   90.00
_cell.angle_beta   90.00
_cell.angle_gamma   90.00
#
_symmetry.space_group_name_H-M   'P 1'
#
loop_
_entity.id
_entity.type
_entity.pdbx_description
1 polymer ?
#
loop_
_entity_poly.entity_id
_entity_poly.type
_entity_poly.pdbx_seq_one_letter_code
_entity_poly.pdbx_strand_id
1 'polypeptide(L)'
;MTQVIRNAGGPAGNTPGMTTTKLTMALSAAAAIGLLAAGSGIALAADPGTGTTIAATGDAKTAQECVQADGHVPDPTTWRPAARITVDARHGFLVIRNDKLAAICTVEDGHGTGIMGGVETRHVYGKLTAARPFDYLSSMNYLADKTHPAESIHFGITTADVKSVSLVGPDKSVRDADVKDGTFVVRTPFGEDSDQATTNHVRVTLTNGQVITGPFRG
;
A
#
# COMPACT_ATOMS: atom_id res chain seq x y z
N MET A 1 39.10 1.67 -36.00
CA MET A 1 40.03 2.56 -35.27
C MET A 1 39.88 2.29 -33.79
N THR A 2 40.97 1.86 -33.20
CA THR A 2 41.16 1.45 -31.81
C THR A 2 41.33 2.68 -30.92
N GLN A 3 40.69 2.73 -29.75
CA GLN A 3 41.38 3.26 -28.58
C GLN A 3 40.88 2.62 -27.28
N VAL A 4 41.79 1.83 -26.71
CA VAL A 4 41.84 1.36 -25.33
C VAL A 4 42.60 2.42 -24.55
N ILE A 5 42.09 2.84 -23.39
CA ILE A 5 42.93 3.36 -22.30
C ILE A 5 42.49 2.67 -21.00
N ARG A 6 43.45 1.93 -20.42
CA ARG A 6 43.46 1.39 -19.05
C ARG A 6 44.22 2.35 -18.14
N ASN A 7 44.17 2.03 -16.84
CA ASN A 7 45.08 2.38 -15.72
C ASN A 7 44.75 3.65 -14.93
N ALA A 8 44.97 3.71 -13.62
CA ALA A 8 45.40 2.73 -12.61
C ALA A 8 45.31 3.36 -11.20
N GLY A 9 45.30 2.52 -10.17
CA GLY A 9 45.81 2.82 -8.81
C GLY A 9 44.87 3.65 -7.92
N GLY A 10 44.66 3.36 -6.64
CA GLY A 10 45.27 2.45 -5.68
C GLY A 10 44.66 2.76 -4.30
N PRO A 11 44.89 1.93 -3.27
CA PRO A 11 44.09 1.87 -2.06
C PRO A 11 44.68 2.66 -0.88
N ALA A 12 43.92 2.68 0.23
CA ALA A 12 44.33 2.79 1.64
C ALA A 12 43.78 4.02 2.39
N GLY A 13 43.12 3.74 3.51
CA GLY A 13 42.64 4.75 4.45
C GLY A 13 41.79 4.15 5.57
N ASN A 14 42.33 3.18 6.31
CA ASN A 14 41.77 2.74 7.59
C ASN A 14 42.09 3.79 8.67
N THR A 15 41.09 4.26 9.41
CA THR A 15 41.29 4.79 10.76
C THR A 15 40.01 4.59 11.59
N PRO A 16 40.01 3.71 12.61
CA PRO A 16 38.93 3.63 13.59
C PRO A 16 39.19 4.66 14.70
N GLY A 17 38.36 5.71 14.74
CA GLY A 17 38.34 6.71 15.80
C GLY A 17 37.39 6.32 16.94
N MET A 18 37.95 6.27 18.13
CA MET A 18 37.39 5.78 19.39
C MET A 18 36.50 6.84 20.08
N THR A 19 35.38 6.37 20.64
CA THR A 19 34.64 6.86 21.84
C THR A 19 34.40 8.36 22.06
N THR A 20 33.13 8.74 22.23
CA THR A 20 32.71 9.47 23.45
C THR A 20 31.23 9.30 23.74
N THR A 21 30.94 8.65 24.85
CA THR A 21 29.64 8.58 25.52
C THR A 21 29.20 9.98 25.95
N LYS A 22 27.97 10.38 25.60
CA LYS A 22 27.25 11.44 26.32
C LYS A 22 25.81 11.00 26.59
N LEU A 23 25.60 10.41 27.77
CA LEU A 23 24.31 10.47 28.44
C LEU A 23 24.05 11.93 28.80
N THR A 24 22.92 12.47 28.35
CA THR A 24 22.32 13.65 28.96
C THR A 24 20.88 13.30 29.31
N MET A 25 20.67 13.05 30.60
CA MET A 25 19.37 13.18 31.24
C MET A 25 19.22 14.62 31.73
N ALA A 26 18.09 15.25 31.41
CA ALA A 26 17.46 16.34 32.17
C ALA A 26 16.00 16.38 31.66
N LEU A 27 15.04 15.74 32.32
CA LEU A 27 14.33 16.15 33.54
C LEU A 27 13.56 17.48 33.39
N SER A 28 12.23 17.35 33.49
CA SER A 28 11.23 18.35 33.93
C SER A 28 10.52 19.18 32.85
N ALA A 29 9.23 18.94 32.67
CA ALA A 29 8.19 19.88 33.12
C ALA A 29 6.79 19.27 32.91
N ALA A 30 6.15 18.86 34.00
CA ALA A 30 4.71 18.68 34.04
C ALA A 30 4.05 20.06 34.07
N ALA A 31 3.14 20.32 33.16
CA ALA A 31 2.15 21.40 33.29
C ALA A 31 0.80 20.83 32.86
N ALA A 32 -0.01 20.51 33.88
CA ALA A 32 -1.41 20.14 33.74
C ALA A 32 -2.26 21.41 33.58
N ILE A 33 -2.97 21.52 32.46
CA ILE A 33 -4.16 22.35 32.25
C ILE A 33 -4.96 21.53 31.22
N GLY A 34 -6.10 20.92 31.49
CA GLY A 34 -7.24 21.40 32.26
C GLY A 34 -8.35 21.74 31.27
N LEU A 35 -9.22 20.77 30.95
CA LEU A 35 -10.59 20.97 30.47
C LEU A 35 -11.30 19.61 30.43
N LEU A 36 -11.99 19.27 31.53
CA LEU A 36 -13.09 18.33 31.47
C LEU A 36 -14.23 19.02 30.71
N ALA A 37 -14.33 18.73 29.42
CA ALA A 37 -15.58 18.93 28.71
C ALA A 37 -16.56 17.87 29.22
N ALA A 38 -17.46 18.28 30.11
CA ALA A 38 -18.69 17.57 30.40
C ALA A 38 -19.54 17.54 29.12
N GLY A 39 -19.27 16.56 28.27
CA GLY A 39 -20.12 16.18 27.16
C GLY A 39 -21.18 15.23 27.69
N SER A 40 -22.38 15.74 27.90
CA SER A 40 -23.58 14.99 28.26
C SER A 40 -23.73 13.76 27.36
N GLY A 41 -23.44 12.58 27.91
CA GLY A 41 -23.84 11.33 27.30
C GLY A 41 -25.36 11.24 27.37
N ILE A 42 -26.04 11.60 26.27
CA ILE A 42 -27.40 11.13 26.07
C ILE A 42 -27.24 9.64 25.80
N ALA A 43 -27.41 8.82 26.84
CA ALA A 43 -27.69 7.41 26.68
C ALA A 43 -29.09 7.30 26.06
N LEU A 44 -29.18 7.47 24.74
CA LEU A 44 -30.30 6.93 24.00
C LEU A 44 -30.21 5.42 24.17
N ALA A 45 -31.18 4.86 24.88
CA ALA A 45 -31.47 3.44 24.83
C ALA A 45 -31.56 3.07 23.35
N ALA A 46 -30.58 2.29 22.87
CA ALA A 46 -30.62 1.73 21.54
C ALA A 46 -31.78 0.73 21.51
N ASP A 47 -32.89 1.17 20.95
CA ASP A 47 -33.94 0.30 20.45
C ASP A 47 -33.28 -0.70 19.47
N PRO A 48 -33.44 -2.03 19.62
CA PRO A 48 -32.77 -3.03 18.76
C PRO A 48 -33.20 -3.02 17.29
N GLY A 49 -33.89 -1.97 16.83
CA GLY A 49 -34.67 -1.98 15.60
C GLY A 49 -34.56 -0.69 14.77
N THR A 50 -33.38 -0.10 14.60
CA THR A 50 -33.13 0.79 13.45
C THR A 50 -31.64 0.99 13.25
N GLY A 51 -31.09 0.42 12.18
CA GLY A 51 -29.70 0.61 11.78
C GLY A 51 -29.43 2.09 11.53
N THR A 52 -28.85 2.76 12.51
CA THR A 52 -28.39 4.13 12.37
C THR A 52 -27.16 4.10 11.47
N THR A 53 -27.31 4.52 10.23
CA THR A 53 -26.21 4.73 9.28
C THR A 53 -25.32 5.84 9.82
N ILE A 54 -24.27 5.47 10.54
CA ILE A 54 -23.19 6.40 10.88
C ILE A 54 -22.60 6.86 9.54
N ALA A 55 -22.63 8.16 9.27
CA ALA A 55 -22.05 8.73 8.06
C ALA A 55 -20.57 8.33 7.96
N ALA A 56 -20.19 7.70 6.86
CA ALA A 56 -18.80 7.34 6.64
C ALA A 56 -17.95 8.61 6.49
N THR A 57 -16.76 8.62 7.09
CA THR A 57 -15.78 9.72 7.00
C THR A 57 -14.45 9.20 6.45
N GLY A 58 -13.70 10.06 5.76
CA GLY A 58 -12.38 9.70 5.20
C GLY A 58 -12.46 8.56 4.19
N ASP A 59 -11.51 7.62 4.25
CA ASP A 59 -11.41 6.51 3.31
C ASP A 59 -12.68 5.63 3.25
N ALA A 60 -13.45 5.54 4.33
CA ALA A 60 -14.70 4.80 4.33
C ALA A 60 -15.75 5.45 3.42
N LYS A 61 -15.79 6.80 3.38
CA LYS A 61 -16.65 7.55 2.47
C LYS A 61 -16.18 7.35 1.02
N THR A 62 -14.89 7.52 0.77
CA THR A 62 -14.28 7.32 -0.56
C THR A 62 -14.54 5.91 -1.10
N ALA A 63 -14.42 4.88 -0.25
CA ALA A 63 -14.73 3.50 -0.63
C ALA A 63 -16.21 3.33 -1.02
N GLN A 64 -17.14 3.92 -0.24
CA GLN A 64 -18.56 3.90 -0.56
C GLN A 64 -18.89 4.63 -1.87
N GLU A 65 -18.26 5.79 -2.12
CA GLU A 65 -18.42 6.54 -3.37
C GLU A 65 -17.99 5.69 -4.58
N CYS A 66 -16.84 5.00 -4.51
CA CYS A 66 -16.39 4.09 -5.57
C CYS A 66 -17.34 2.90 -5.80
N VAL A 67 -17.83 2.29 -4.72
CA VAL A 67 -18.80 1.19 -4.77
C VAL A 67 -20.11 1.63 -5.43
N GLN A 68 -20.59 2.83 -5.09
CA GLN A 68 -21.79 3.42 -5.69
C GLN A 68 -21.57 3.79 -7.16
N ALA A 69 -20.41 4.35 -7.50
CA ALA A 69 -20.06 4.74 -8.86
C ALA A 69 -19.96 3.53 -9.81
N ASP A 70 -19.44 2.39 -9.33
CA ASP A 70 -19.40 1.15 -10.11
C ASP A 70 -20.79 0.52 -10.27
N GLY A 71 -21.60 0.50 -9.22
CA GLY A 71 -22.98 0.00 -9.23
C GLY A 71 -23.17 -1.52 -9.36
N HIS A 72 -22.09 -2.28 -9.56
CA HIS A 72 -22.14 -3.72 -9.88
C HIS A 72 -21.25 -4.58 -8.96
N VAL A 73 -20.78 -4.03 -7.83
CA VAL A 73 -20.07 -4.82 -6.82
C VAL A 73 -20.99 -5.78 -6.06
N PRO A 74 -20.58 -7.04 -5.83
CA PRO A 74 -21.31 -7.95 -4.98
C PRO A 74 -21.22 -7.44 -3.54
N ASP A 75 -22.31 -7.64 -2.82
CA ASP A 75 -22.43 -7.27 -1.41
C ASP A 75 -21.95 -5.81 -1.14
N PRO A 76 -22.51 -4.79 -1.81
CA PRO A 76 -21.97 -3.42 -1.84
C PRO A 76 -21.82 -2.80 -0.44
N THR A 77 -22.61 -3.23 0.53
CA THR A 77 -22.57 -2.73 1.92
C THR A 77 -21.40 -3.29 2.73
N THR A 78 -20.67 -4.28 2.23
CA THR A 78 -19.58 -4.99 2.94
C THR A 78 -18.19 -4.46 2.63
N TRP A 79 -18.08 -3.57 1.65
CA TRP A 79 -16.81 -3.01 1.20
C TRP A 79 -16.26 -1.99 2.18
N ARG A 80 -14.96 -2.07 2.44
CA ARG A 80 -14.23 -1.21 3.38
C ARG A 80 -12.87 -0.82 2.81
N PRO A 81 -12.29 0.31 3.25
CA PRO A 81 -10.95 0.72 2.85
C PRO A 81 -9.87 -0.20 3.44
N ALA A 82 -8.78 -0.40 2.69
CA ALA A 82 -7.61 -1.16 3.12
C ALA A 82 -6.31 -0.34 2.97
N ALA A 83 -5.55 -0.53 1.89
CA ALA A 83 -4.31 0.21 1.61
C ALA A 83 -4.57 1.45 0.73
N ARG A 84 -3.92 2.57 1.01
CA ARG A 84 -4.08 3.82 0.26
C ARG A 84 -2.73 4.32 -0.24
N ILE A 85 -2.73 4.92 -1.42
CA ILE A 85 -1.61 5.70 -1.90
C ILE A 85 -2.07 7.04 -2.47
N THR A 86 -1.34 8.09 -2.13
CA THR A 86 -1.58 9.44 -2.65
C THR A 86 -0.60 9.69 -3.77
N VAL A 87 -1.10 9.91 -4.99
CA VAL A 87 -0.24 10.14 -6.15
C VAL A 87 0.31 11.55 -6.12
N ASP A 88 -0.59 12.52 -5.98
CA ASP A 88 -0.32 13.94 -5.79
C ASP A 88 -1.42 14.57 -4.91
N ALA A 89 -1.50 15.91 -4.86
CA ALA A 89 -2.48 16.61 -4.04
C ALA A 89 -3.96 16.33 -4.41
N ARG A 90 -4.20 15.88 -5.65
CA ARG A 90 -5.53 15.67 -6.23
C ARG A 90 -5.80 14.20 -6.50
N HIS A 91 -4.81 13.43 -6.93
CA HIS A 91 -4.98 12.06 -7.39
C HIS A 91 -4.46 11.04 -6.38
N GLY A 92 -5.10 9.88 -6.33
CA GLY A 92 -4.69 8.76 -5.50
C GLY A 92 -5.42 7.48 -5.83
N PHE A 93 -5.05 6.41 -5.12
CA PHE A 93 -5.76 5.14 -5.16
C PHE A 93 -6.01 4.61 -3.76
N LEU A 94 -7.12 3.92 -3.61
CA LEU A 94 -7.50 3.23 -2.40
C LEU A 94 -7.84 1.79 -2.76
N VAL A 95 -7.07 0.83 -2.27
CA VAL A 95 -7.50 -0.55 -2.32
C VAL A 95 -8.66 -0.72 -1.34
N ILE A 96 -9.79 -1.17 -1.86
CA ILE A 96 -10.99 -1.49 -1.10
C ILE A 96 -11.19 -3.01 -1.12
N ARG A 97 -11.81 -3.54 -0.08
CA ARG A 97 -12.05 -4.98 0.02
C ARG A 97 -13.32 -5.31 0.78
N ASN A 98 -13.77 -6.54 0.62
CA ASN A 98 -14.59 -7.22 1.61
C ASN A 98 -13.88 -8.50 2.09
N ASP A 99 -14.62 -9.45 2.63
CA ASP A 99 -14.04 -10.68 3.17
C ASP A 99 -13.63 -11.67 2.06
N LYS A 100 -14.15 -11.49 0.84
CA LYS A 100 -13.93 -12.40 -0.30
C LYS A 100 -13.08 -11.77 -1.38
N LEU A 101 -13.15 -10.45 -1.58
CA LEU A 101 -12.66 -9.75 -2.75
C LEU A 101 -11.89 -8.48 -2.41
N ALA A 102 -11.03 -8.04 -3.33
CA ALA A 102 -10.43 -6.71 -3.34
C ALA A 102 -10.60 -6.03 -4.70
N ALA A 103 -10.53 -4.70 -4.71
CA ALA A 103 -10.60 -3.85 -5.90
C ALA A 103 -9.84 -2.54 -5.67
N ILE A 104 -9.56 -1.80 -6.74
CA ILE A 104 -8.84 -0.53 -6.67
C ILE A 104 -9.84 0.61 -6.96
N CYS A 105 -10.05 1.47 -5.97
CA CYS A 105 -10.83 2.69 -6.06
C CYS A 105 -9.94 3.85 -6.51
N THR A 106 -10.31 4.53 -7.58
CA THR A 106 -9.67 5.77 -8.05
C THR A 106 -10.11 6.94 -7.19
N VAL A 107 -9.16 7.77 -6.76
CA VAL A 107 -9.42 8.93 -5.90
C VAL A 107 -9.03 10.20 -6.63
N GLU A 108 -9.98 11.12 -6.78
CA GLU A 108 -9.77 12.45 -7.37
C GLU A 108 -10.37 13.51 -6.47
N ASP A 109 -9.58 14.53 -6.12
CA ASP A 109 -9.95 15.64 -5.25
C ASP A 109 -10.59 15.16 -3.91
N GLY A 110 -10.12 14.02 -3.41
CA GLY A 110 -10.61 13.39 -2.18
C GLY A 110 -11.86 12.52 -2.33
N HIS A 111 -12.41 12.40 -3.54
CA HIS A 111 -13.61 11.63 -3.86
C HIS A 111 -13.28 10.32 -4.56
N GLY A 112 -14.06 9.28 -4.26
CA GLY A 112 -14.01 8.02 -5.00
C GLY A 112 -14.72 8.16 -6.34
N THR A 113 -14.00 8.00 -7.45
CA THR A 113 -14.55 8.24 -8.81
C THR A 113 -14.93 6.98 -9.57
N GLY A 114 -14.44 5.82 -9.13
CA GLY A 114 -14.78 4.54 -9.75
C GLY A 114 -13.85 3.40 -9.34
N ILE A 115 -14.14 2.21 -9.85
CA ILE A 115 -13.31 1.03 -9.68
C ILE A 115 -12.50 0.79 -10.95
N MET A 116 -11.18 0.72 -10.80
CA MET A 116 -10.27 0.39 -11.88
C MET A 116 -10.22 -1.12 -12.11
N GLY A 117 -10.21 -1.54 -13.39
CA GLY A 117 -10.08 -2.96 -13.78
C GLY A 117 -11.39 -3.67 -14.13
N GLY A 118 -12.54 -2.99 -14.07
CA GLY A 118 -13.84 -3.54 -14.46
C GLY A 118 -14.34 -4.71 -13.58
N VAL A 119 -15.65 -4.90 -13.55
CA VAL A 119 -16.40 -5.84 -12.69
C VAL A 119 -15.96 -7.32 -12.82
N GLU A 120 -15.27 -7.68 -13.90
CA GLU A 120 -14.98 -9.07 -14.29
C GLU A 120 -13.68 -9.66 -13.70
N THR A 121 -12.78 -8.83 -13.15
CA THR A 121 -11.44 -9.27 -12.68
C THR A 121 -11.31 -9.27 -11.16
N ARG A 122 -12.39 -9.58 -10.43
CA ARG A 122 -12.37 -9.57 -8.96
C ARG A 122 -11.44 -10.66 -8.42
N HIS A 123 -10.30 -10.25 -7.87
CA HIS A 123 -9.38 -11.15 -7.21
C HIS A 123 -9.96 -11.61 -5.87
N VAL A 124 -9.81 -12.91 -5.61
CA VAL A 124 -10.47 -13.59 -4.50
C VAL A 124 -9.45 -14.01 -3.45
N TYR A 125 -9.68 -13.66 -2.19
CA TYR A 125 -8.83 -14.12 -1.07
C TYR A 125 -8.84 -15.64 -0.93
N GLY A 126 -9.92 -16.31 -1.33
CA GLY A 126 -10.07 -17.77 -1.22
C GLY A 126 -9.10 -18.59 -2.10
N LYS A 127 -8.39 -17.97 -3.05
CA LYS A 127 -7.34 -18.64 -3.84
C LYS A 127 -5.96 -18.60 -3.18
N LEU A 128 -5.80 -17.75 -2.16
CA LEU A 128 -4.50 -17.56 -1.50
C LEU A 128 -4.23 -18.70 -0.52
N THR A 129 -2.99 -19.16 -0.49
CA THR A 129 -2.52 -20.23 0.39
C THR A 129 -1.11 -19.92 0.88
N ALA A 130 -0.60 -20.60 1.90
CA ALA A 130 0.80 -20.41 2.32
C ALA A 130 1.81 -20.67 1.18
N ALA A 131 1.47 -21.55 0.23
CA ALA A 131 2.31 -21.82 -0.96
C ALA A 131 2.18 -20.76 -2.07
N ARG A 132 1.05 -20.02 -2.10
CA ARG A 132 0.78 -18.89 -2.99
C ARG A 132 0.20 -17.73 -2.16
N PRO A 133 1.04 -17.05 -1.36
CA PRO A 133 0.57 -16.17 -0.29
C PRO A 133 0.15 -14.79 -0.78
N PHE A 134 0.21 -14.54 -2.09
CA PHE A 134 -0.19 -13.28 -2.70
C PHE A 134 -0.82 -13.51 -4.07
N ASP A 135 -1.61 -12.52 -4.49
CA ASP A 135 -2.14 -12.40 -5.85
C ASP A 135 -2.09 -10.92 -6.24
N TYR A 136 -1.91 -10.66 -7.52
CA TYR A 136 -1.72 -9.32 -8.07
C TYR A 136 -3.01 -8.81 -8.67
N LEU A 137 -3.44 -7.62 -8.23
CA LEU A 137 -4.69 -7.01 -8.71
C LEU A 137 -4.49 -6.30 -10.06
N SER A 138 -3.58 -5.33 -10.07
CA SER A 138 -3.36 -4.46 -11.23
C SER A 138 -2.14 -3.56 -11.02
N SER A 139 -1.79 -2.82 -12.07
CA SER A 139 -0.82 -1.73 -12.01
C SER A 139 -1.28 -0.52 -12.80
N MET A 140 -0.83 0.65 -12.38
CA MET A 140 -0.91 1.90 -13.14
C MET A 140 0.47 2.37 -13.52
N ASN A 141 0.77 2.33 -14.82
CA ASN A 141 1.99 2.88 -15.40
C ASN A 141 1.77 4.35 -15.77
N TYR A 142 2.53 5.24 -15.13
CA TYR A 142 2.60 6.66 -15.44
C TYR A 142 3.82 6.95 -16.30
N LEU A 143 3.57 7.51 -17.49
CA LEU A 143 4.66 8.04 -18.31
C LEU A 143 5.21 9.31 -17.67
N ALA A 144 6.51 9.54 -17.84
CA ALA A 144 7.10 10.79 -17.41
C ALA A 144 6.46 11.98 -18.13
N ASP A 145 6.15 13.03 -17.37
CA ASP A 145 5.77 14.33 -17.89
C ASP A 145 6.67 15.44 -17.33
N LYS A 146 6.35 16.71 -17.62
CA LYS A 146 7.18 17.85 -17.19
C LYS A 146 7.24 18.05 -15.68
N THR A 147 6.28 17.51 -14.96
CA THR A 147 6.02 17.73 -13.53
C THR A 147 6.06 16.45 -12.71
N HIS A 148 6.12 15.29 -13.36
CA HIS A 148 6.04 13.99 -12.74
C HIS A 148 7.00 13.00 -13.41
N PRO A 149 7.92 12.35 -12.67
CA PRO A 149 8.78 11.32 -13.24
C PRO A 149 7.94 10.11 -13.69
N ALA A 150 8.50 9.26 -14.56
CA ALA A 150 7.86 7.98 -14.84
C ALA A 150 7.78 7.17 -13.54
N GLU A 151 6.60 6.62 -13.26
CA GLU A 151 6.39 5.72 -12.13
C GLU A 151 5.37 4.64 -12.48
N SER A 152 5.38 3.56 -11.72
CA SER A 152 4.38 2.52 -11.73
C SER A 152 3.93 2.24 -10.31
N ILE A 153 2.62 2.06 -10.16
CA ILE A 153 1.97 1.73 -8.91
C ILE A 153 1.36 0.35 -9.05
N HIS A 154 1.73 -0.56 -8.15
CA HIS A 154 1.25 -1.94 -8.18
C HIS A 154 0.38 -2.22 -6.96
N PHE A 155 -0.67 -3.01 -7.17
CA PHE A 155 -1.66 -3.36 -6.17
C PHE A 155 -1.80 -4.88 -6.08
N GLY A 156 -2.03 -5.39 -4.87
CA GLY A 156 -2.20 -6.83 -4.67
C GLY A 156 -2.91 -7.18 -3.36
N ILE A 157 -3.15 -8.47 -3.18
CA ILE A 157 -3.68 -9.07 -1.97
C ILE A 157 -2.69 -10.09 -1.40
N THR A 158 -2.76 -10.33 -0.11
CA THR A 158 -1.95 -11.33 0.60
C THR A 158 -2.76 -12.15 1.58
N THR A 159 -2.23 -13.32 1.94
CA THR A 159 -2.69 -14.07 3.11
C THR A 159 -2.38 -13.32 4.41
N ALA A 160 -3.08 -13.70 5.49
CA ALA A 160 -2.94 -13.09 6.81
C ALA A 160 -1.59 -13.39 7.50
N ASP A 161 -0.88 -14.44 7.08
CA ASP A 161 0.42 -14.85 7.61
C ASP A 161 1.60 -14.14 6.92
N VAL A 162 1.34 -13.20 6.01
CA VAL A 162 2.36 -12.32 5.43
C VAL A 162 2.78 -11.25 6.44
N LYS A 163 4.09 -11.18 6.69
CA LYS A 163 4.72 -10.15 7.53
C LYS A 163 5.07 -8.89 6.75
N SER A 164 5.62 -9.05 5.54
CA SER A 164 5.95 -7.92 4.67
C SER A 164 5.89 -8.31 3.20
N VAL A 165 5.60 -7.31 2.37
CA VAL A 165 5.67 -7.39 0.92
C VAL A 165 6.66 -6.35 0.45
N SER A 166 7.50 -6.73 -0.50
CA SER A 166 8.43 -5.84 -1.18
C SER A 166 8.43 -6.13 -2.66
N LEU A 167 8.79 -5.11 -3.42
CA LEU A 167 9.00 -5.19 -4.84
C LEU A 167 10.47 -5.13 -5.16
N VAL A 168 10.90 -6.06 -6.01
CA VAL A 168 12.27 -6.11 -6.50
C VAL A 168 12.27 -5.74 -7.97
N GLY A 169 12.93 -4.63 -8.30
CA GLY A 169 13.00 -4.12 -9.67
C GLY A 169 14.03 -4.85 -10.55
N PRO A 170 14.03 -4.59 -11.87
CA PRO A 170 15.05 -5.05 -12.82
C PRO A 170 16.48 -4.75 -12.38
N ASP A 171 16.68 -3.60 -11.73
CA ASP A 171 17.97 -3.12 -11.24
C ASP A 171 18.37 -3.73 -9.88
N LYS A 172 17.58 -4.68 -9.36
CA LYS A 172 17.70 -5.30 -8.04
C LYS A 172 17.41 -4.35 -6.88
N SER A 173 16.92 -3.13 -7.12
CA SER A 173 16.41 -2.27 -6.05
C SER A 173 15.22 -2.92 -5.38
N VAL A 174 15.08 -2.70 -4.07
CA VAL A 174 13.97 -3.21 -3.27
C VAL A 174 13.14 -2.03 -2.77
N ARG A 175 11.82 -2.12 -2.96
CA ARG A 175 10.83 -1.14 -2.51
C ARG A 175 9.84 -1.84 -1.59
N ASP A 176 9.76 -1.40 -0.34
CA ASP A 176 8.75 -1.95 0.57
C ASP A 176 7.35 -1.50 0.15
N ALA A 177 6.37 -2.39 0.26
CA ALA A 177 4.98 -2.08 0.00
C ALA A 177 4.28 -1.60 1.27
N ASP A 178 3.30 -0.70 1.11
CA ASP A 178 2.36 -0.37 2.17
C ASP A 178 1.32 -1.49 2.25
N VAL A 179 1.39 -2.30 3.32
CA VAL A 179 0.50 -3.44 3.55
C VAL A 179 -0.52 -3.10 4.62
N LYS A 180 -1.81 -3.24 4.32
CA LYS A 180 -2.90 -3.03 5.26
C LYS A 180 -4.10 -3.89 4.94
N ASP A 181 -4.64 -4.55 5.98
CA ASP A 181 -5.78 -5.47 5.90
C ASP A 181 -5.67 -6.41 4.70
N GLY A 182 -4.58 -7.18 4.60
CA GLY A 182 -4.36 -8.18 3.55
C GLY A 182 -4.27 -7.64 2.13
N THR A 183 -4.15 -6.32 1.95
CA THR A 183 -3.88 -5.68 0.66
C THR A 183 -2.55 -4.96 0.69
N PHE A 184 -1.91 -4.80 -0.46
CA PHE A 184 -0.68 -4.02 -0.56
C PHE A 184 -0.69 -3.06 -1.74
N VAL A 185 0.06 -1.98 -1.60
CA VAL A 185 0.38 -1.03 -2.68
C VAL A 185 1.86 -0.67 -2.65
N VAL A 186 2.49 -0.54 -3.82
CA VAL A 186 3.91 -0.19 -3.93
C VAL A 186 4.18 0.68 -5.15
N ARG A 187 5.04 1.70 -4.99
CA ARG A 187 5.55 2.54 -6.08
C ARG A 187 6.93 2.11 -6.52
N THR A 188 7.18 2.22 -7.82
CA THR A 188 8.47 1.94 -8.43
C THR A 188 8.67 2.82 -9.66
N PRO A 189 9.90 3.23 -10.01
CA PRO A 189 10.16 3.93 -11.28
C PRO A 189 10.13 2.99 -12.49
N PHE A 190 10.02 1.67 -12.28
CA PHE A 190 10.03 0.67 -13.33
C PHE A 190 8.60 0.27 -13.70
N GLY A 191 8.19 0.53 -14.94
CA GLY A 191 6.89 0.11 -15.46
C GLY A 191 6.59 -1.37 -15.22
N GLU A 192 5.31 -1.70 -15.00
CA GLU A 192 4.87 -3.08 -15.13
C GLU A 192 4.95 -3.50 -16.60
N ASP A 193 5.74 -4.54 -16.84
CA ASP A 193 5.84 -5.23 -18.11
C ASP A 193 5.81 -6.74 -17.82
N SER A 194 4.61 -7.28 -17.56
CA SER A 194 4.43 -8.64 -17.02
C SER A 194 5.00 -9.75 -17.90
N ASP A 195 5.30 -9.45 -19.16
CA ASP A 195 5.68 -10.44 -20.16
C ASP A 195 7.21 -10.57 -20.29
N GLN A 196 7.98 -9.75 -19.56
CA GLN A 196 9.44 -9.75 -19.59
C GLN A 196 10.04 -10.43 -18.36
N ALA A 197 10.98 -11.36 -18.56
CA ALA A 197 11.71 -12.02 -17.48
C ALA A 197 12.55 -11.07 -16.61
N THR A 198 12.81 -9.87 -17.11
CA THR A 198 13.52 -8.79 -16.40
C THR A 198 12.59 -7.81 -15.70
N THR A 199 11.29 -8.09 -15.64
CA THR A 199 10.33 -7.19 -15.00
C THR A 199 10.45 -7.20 -13.47
N ASN A 200 9.70 -6.31 -12.83
CA ASN A 200 9.58 -6.27 -11.38
C ASN A 200 9.06 -7.66 -10.87
N HIS A 201 9.41 -8.06 -9.65
CA HIS A 201 8.82 -9.25 -9.00
C HIS A 201 8.46 -9.00 -7.54
N VAL A 202 7.45 -9.73 -7.07
CA VAL A 202 6.96 -9.61 -5.70
C VAL A 202 7.77 -10.55 -4.81
N ARG A 203 8.31 -10.01 -3.71
CA ARG A 203 8.94 -10.77 -2.63
C ARG A 203 8.11 -10.61 -1.36
N VAL A 204 7.60 -11.74 -0.89
CA VAL A 204 6.78 -11.86 0.31
C VAL A 204 7.59 -12.53 1.41
N THR A 205 7.60 -11.93 2.59
CA THR A 205 8.15 -12.58 3.80
C THR A 205 6.98 -13.00 4.69
N LEU A 206 6.88 -14.28 5.00
CA LEU A 206 5.89 -14.83 5.92
C LEU A 206 6.30 -14.57 7.38
N THR A 207 5.33 -14.65 8.28
CA THR A 207 5.52 -14.51 9.74
C THR A 207 6.48 -15.56 10.31
N ASN A 208 6.56 -16.74 9.71
CA ASN A 208 7.53 -17.79 10.06
C ASN A 208 8.96 -17.54 9.53
N GLY A 209 9.20 -16.44 8.82
CA GLY A 209 10.48 -16.06 8.23
C GLY A 209 10.77 -16.62 6.85
N GLN A 210 9.89 -17.48 6.30
CA GLN A 210 10.02 -17.96 4.93
C GLN A 210 9.85 -16.81 3.94
N VAL A 211 10.71 -16.78 2.92
CA VAL A 211 10.63 -15.81 1.82
C VAL A 211 10.15 -16.52 0.57
N ILE A 212 9.07 -16.00 -0.02
CA ILE A 212 8.50 -16.48 -1.28
C ILE A 212 8.65 -15.36 -2.30
N THR A 213 9.11 -15.71 -3.50
CA THR A 213 9.27 -14.78 -4.61
C THR A 213 8.52 -15.33 -5.80
N GLY A 214 7.82 -14.46 -6.52
CA GLY A 214 7.12 -14.84 -7.74
C GLY A 214 6.95 -13.68 -8.70
N PRO A 215 6.60 -13.96 -9.96
CA PRO A 215 6.16 -12.91 -10.88
C PRO A 215 4.95 -12.19 -10.30
N PHE A 216 4.63 -11.02 -10.85
CA PHE A 216 3.38 -10.34 -10.51
C PHE A 216 2.17 -11.20 -10.84
N ARG A 217 2.13 -11.74 -12.06
CA ARG A 217 1.01 -12.55 -12.56
C ARG A 217 1.39 -14.03 -12.51
N GLY A 218 0.51 -14.89 -11.98
CA GLY A 218 0.73 -16.34 -11.94
C GLY A 218 -0.52 -17.14 -11.60
#